data_AF-A0A2X3BFC2-F1
#
_entry.id   AF-A0A2X3BFC2-F1
#
_cell.length_a   1.000
_cell.length_b   1.000
_cell.length_c   1.000
_cell.angle_alpha   90.00
_cell.angle_beta   90.00
_cell.angle_gamma   90.00
#
_symmetry.space_group_name_H-M   'P 1'
#
loop_
_entity.id
_entity.type
_entity.pdbx_description
1 polymer ?
#
loop_
_entity_poly.entity_id
_entity_poly.type
_entity_poly.pdbx_seq_one_letter_code
_entity_poly.pdbx_strand_id
1 'polypeptide(L)'
;MQTQKSSILRKILICALSCSALWALNQDSAEQATQATKEVESVNVATIPQGTNISPLNNQHVIELEAVGIGVAPQESCTPAQAVAMAKRAAIVDAYRQLGEQMYGIQLNSNDSVRNMVLQNSTIKTRLNALIRGAQIKETSCQQGVCQVNMELRLDGRVWSKVLGISL
;
A
#
# COMPACT_ATOMS: atom_id res chain seq x y z
N MET A 1 -28.76 43.21 -25.99
CA MET A 1 -27.73 42.30 -25.44
C MET A 1 -27.16 42.85 -24.11
N GLN A 2 -27.96 42.87 -23.02
CA GLN A 2 -27.55 43.44 -21.71
C GLN A 2 -28.23 42.76 -20.49
N THR A 3 -29.16 41.82 -20.65
CA THR A 3 -30.03 41.35 -19.55
C THR A 3 -29.55 40.11 -18.79
N GLN A 4 -28.51 39.40 -19.23
CA GLN A 4 -28.03 38.16 -18.58
C GLN A 4 -27.02 38.41 -17.44
N LYS A 5 -26.32 39.56 -17.46
CA LYS A 5 -25.24 39.86 -16.47
C LYS A 5 -25.78 40.20 -15.07
N SER A 6 -27.02 40.70 -14.97
CA SER A 6 -27.68 41.09 -13.71
C SER A 6 -28.15 39.88 -12.86
N SER A 7 -28.55 38.78 -13.51
CA SER A 7 -29.01 37.56 -12.81
C SER A 7 -27.88 36.82 -12.11
N ILE A 8 -26.68 36.85 -12.68
CA ILE A 8 -25.48 36.17 -12.16
C ILE A 8 -24.93 36.93 -10.93
N LEU A 9 -24.94 38.26 -10.97
CA LEU A 9 -24.50 39.11 -9.84
C LEU A 9 -25.41 38.98 -8.60
N ARG A 10 -26.73 38.77 -8.77
CA ARG A 10 -27.65 38.49 -7.65
C ARG A 10 -27.45 37.10 -7.03
N LYS A 11 -27.10 36.08 -7.83
CA LYS A 11 -26.87 34.71 -7.33
C LYS A 11 -25.55 34.58 -6.55
N ILE A 12 -24.51 35.32 -6.93
CA ILE A 12 -23.24 35.37 -6.21
C ILE A 12 -23.40 36.10 -4.86
N LEU A 13 -24.23 37.14 -4.79
CA LEU A 13 -24.44 37.91 -3.57
C LEU A 13 -25.25 37.15 -2.50
N ILE A 14 -26.13 36.23 -2.88
CA ILE A 14 -26.90 35.40 -1.92
C ILE A 14 -26.03 34.29 -1.29
N CYS A 15 -24.97 33.83 -1.97
CA CYS A 15 -24.13 32.74 -1.48
C CYS A 15 -23.10 33.18 -0.42
N ALA A 16 -22.78 34.47 -0.34
CA ALA A 16 -21.82 35.01 0.64
C ALA A 16 -22.45 35.32 2.01
N LEU A 17 -23.78 35.43 2.09
CA LEU A 17 -24.52 35.78 3.32
C LEU A 17 -25.00 34.56 4.12
N SER A 18 -24.90 33.35 3.57
CA SER A 18 -25.27 32.11 4.28
C SER A 18 -24.08 31.29 4.80
N CYS A 19 -22.85 31.72 4.55
CA CYS A 19 -21.65 30.95 4.94
C CYS A 19 -21.13 31.29 6.36
N SER A 20 -21.46 32.46 6.90
CA SER A 20 -21.05 32.86 8.27
C SER A 20 -22.01 32.42 9.38
N ALA A 21 -23.20 31.90 9.05
CA ALA A 21 -24.14 31.33 10.03
C ALA A 21 -24.11 29.78 10.07
N LEU A 22 -23.30 29.14 9.21
CA LEU A 22 -23.10 27.68 9.18
C LEU A 22 -21.71 27.31 9.71
N TRP A 23 -21.19 28.06 10.67
CA TRP A 23 -19.93 27.80 11.38
C TRP A 23 -20.08 27.91 12.91
N ALA A 24 -21.31 27.80 13.42
CA ALA A 24 -21.62 27.91 14.86
C ALA A 24 -22.33 26.68 15.47
N LEU A 25 -22.29 25.52 14.79
CA LEU A 25 -22.81 24.24 15.32
C LEU A 25 -21.79 23.11 15.08
N ASN A 26 -20.53 23.29 15.48
CA ASN A 26 -19.65 22.14 15.70
C ASN A 26 -18.46 22.50 16.58
N GLN A 27 -18.70 22.67 17.88
CA GLN A 27 -17.62 22.84 18.83
C GLN A 27 -18.06 22.37 20.22
N ASP A 28 -18.26 21.06 20.37
CA ASP A 28 -18.10 20.40 21.67
C ASP A 28 -18.01 18.87 21.51
N SER A 29 -16.81 18.31 21.29
CA SER A 29 -16.51 16.87 21.45
C SER A 29 -14.99 16.64 21.37
N ALA A 30 -14.22 17.36 22.17
CA ALA A 30 -12.79 17.14 22.31
C ALA A 30 -12.33 17.45 23.74
N GLU A 31 -12.92 16.78 24.74
CA GLU A 31 -12.34 16.71 26.10
C GLU A 31 -13.08 15.68 26.97
N GLN A 32 -12.78 14.38 26.79
CA GLN A 32 -12.92 13.39 27.86
C GLN A 32 -11.73 12.43 27.82
N ALA A 33 -10.57 12.93 28.23
CA ALA A 33 -9.47 12.11 28.69
C ALA A 33 -9.39 12.24 30.21
N THR A 34 -9.69 11.14 30.91
CA THR A 34 -9.10 10.62 32.17
C THR A 34 -10.16 10.05 33.11
N GLN A 35 -10.09 8.75 33.36
CA GLN A 35 -9.82 8.19 34.70
C GLN A 35 -9.82 6.66 34.69
N ALA A 36 -8.85 6.12 35.45
CA ALA A 36 -8.85 4.84 36.14
C ALA A 36 -8.52 3.54 35.38
N THR A 37 -7.21 3.26 35.40
CA THR A 37 -6.56 1.98 35.66
C THR A 37 -7.36 0.96 36.52
N LYS A 38 -7.33 -0.32 36.11
CA LYS A 38 -6.98 -1.50 36.94
C LYS A 38 -6.97 -2.82 36.12
N GLU A 39 -5.75 -3.37 36.00
CA GLU A 39 -5.31 -4.80 36.01
C GLU A 39 -6.19 -5.87 35.34
N VAL A 40 -5.76 -6.42 34.20
CA VAL A 40 -4.96 -7.67 34.02
C VAL A 40 -5.73 -8.94 34.38
N GLU A 41 -6.20 -9.64 33.34
CA GLU A 41 -6.26 -11.10 33.38
C GLU A 41 -5.86 -11.69 32.01
N SER A 42 -4.93 -12.63 32.09
CA SER A 42 -4.09 -13.20 31.05
C SER A 42 -4.85 -14.11 30.09
N VAL A 43 -4.90 -13.78 28.80
CA VAL A 43 -5.20 -14.76 27.74
C VAL A 43 -3.89 -15.21 27.13
N ASN A 44 -3.59 -16.47 27.40
CA ASN A 44 -2.35 -17.14 27.04
C ASN A 44 -2.11 -17.14 25.53
N VAL A 45 -0.88 -16.78 25.19
CA VAL A 45 -0.27 -16.85 23.86
C VAL A 45 -0.34 -18.29 23.37
N ALA A 46 -1.33 -18.59 22.52
CA ALA A 46 -1.35 -19.81 21.75
C ALA A 46 -0.39 -19.65 20.57
N THR A 47 0.83 -20.13 20.78
CA THR A 47 1.77 -20.71 19.81
C THR A 47 1.61 -20.25 18.37
N ILE A 48 2.40 -19.25 17.99
CA ILE A 48 2.84 -19.09 16.59
C ILE A 48 3.55 -20.40 16.23
N PRO A 49 3.11 -21.19 15.23
CA PRO A 49 3.92 -22.28 14.74
C PRO A 49 5.19 -21.68 14.11
N GLN A 50 6.27 -21.68 14.88
CA GLN A 50 7.64 -21.57 14.38
C GLN A 50 7.93 -22.84 13.58
N GLY A 51 7.40 -22.88 12.36
CA GLY A 51 7.72 -23.88 11.36
C GLY A 51 8.67 -23.25 10.34
N THR A 52 9.90 -22.96 10.73
CA THR A 52 10.97 -22.86 9.74
C THR A 52 11.12 -24.27 9.15
N ASN A 53 10.50 -24.50 8.01
CA ASN A 53 10.91 -25.59 7.13
C ASN A 53 12.38 -25.29 6.76
N ILE A 54 13.30 -25.83 7.56
CA ILE A 54 14.72 -25.90 7.23
C ILE A 54 14.84 -26.80 6.00
N SER A 55 14.68 -26.18 4.84
CA SER A 55 15.11 -26.78 3.58
C SER A 55 16.62 -26.98 3.66
N PRO A 56 17.13 -28.21 3.52
CA PRO A 56 18.55 -28.46 3.70
C PRO A 56 19.33 -27.98 2.47
N LEU A 57 20.49 -27.38 2.77
CA LEU A 57 21.68 -27.17 1.93
C LEU A 57 21.68 -25.96 0.96
N ASN A 58 22.43 -24.93 1.39
CA ASN A 58 23.06 -23.88 0.56
C ASN A 58 22.11 -22.99 -0.27
N ASN A 59 21.36 -22.13 0.42
CA ASN A 59 20.61 -21.02 -0.22
C ASN A 59 20.82 -19.67 0.50
N GLN A 60 21.98 -19.48 1.14
CA GLN A 60 22.30 -18.31 1.98
C GLN A 60 22.30 -16.94 1.26
N HIS A 61 21.93 -16.90 -0.02
CA HIS A 61 21.89 -15.68 -0.82
C HIS A 61 20.50 -15.36 -1.37
N VAL A 62 19.45 -16.15 -1.11
CA VAL A 62 18.13 -15.85 -1.67
C VAL A 62 17.33 -14.96 -0.70
N ILE A 63 16.91 -13.80 -1.18
CA ILE A 63 15.95 -12.92 -0.48
C ILE A 63 14.57 -13.26 -1.02
N GLU A 64 13.64 -13.60 -0.14
CA GLU A 64 12.24 -13.83 -0.46
C GLU A 64 11.41 -12.70 0.16
N LEU A 65 10.67 -11.99 -0.68
CA LEU A 65 9.76 -10.93 -0.29
C LEU A 65 8.34 -11.40 -0.56
N GLU A 66 7.44 -11.12 0.36
CA GLU A 66 6.02 -11.46 0.23
C GLU A 66 5.18 -10.20 0.45
N ALA A 67 4.12 -10.05 -0.33
CA ALA A 67 3.18 -8.94 -0.18
C ALA A 67 1.75 -9.40 -0.43
N VAL A 68 0.82 -8.76 0.29
CA VAL A 68 -0.60 -9.06 0.20
C VAL A 68 -1.34 -7.80 -0.23
N GLY A 69 -1.73 -7.76 -1.49
CA GLY A 69 -2.49 -6.65 -2.04
C GLY A 69 -3.98 -6.82 -1.90
N ILE A 70 -4.69 -5.71 -1.65
CA ILE A 70 -6.15 -5.68 -1.53
C ILE A 70 -6.74 -4.77 -2.61
N GLY A 71 -7.82 -5.20 -3.23
CA GLY A 71 -8.54 -4.44 -4.23
C GLY A 71 -10.05 -4.58 -4.07
N VAL A 72 -10.75 -3.47 -4.25
CA VAL A 72 -12.22 -3.40 -4.11
C VAL A 72 -12.83 -3.04 -5.46
N ALA A 73 -13.92 -3.71 -5.81
CA ALA A 73 -14.66 -3.41 -7.03
C ALA A 73 -15.38 -2.04 -6.90
N PRO A 74 -15.46 -1.26 -7.97
CA PRO A 74 -16.29 -0.06 -7.97
C PRO A 74 -17.78 -0.44 -7.94
N GLN A 75 -18.58 0.45 -7.35
CA GLN A 75 -20.03 0.29 -7.27
C GLN A 75 -20.70 0.29 -8.65
N GLU A 76 -20.10 0.97 -9.64
CA GLU A 76 -20.61 1.16 -11.01
C GLU A 76 -20.28 -0.01 -11.96
N SER A 77 -20.06 -1.23 -11.44
CA SER A 77 -19.71 -2.37 -12.29
C SER A 77 -20.94 -2.96 -12.98
N CYS A 78 -20.89 -3.13 -14.31
CA CYS A 78 -22.05 -3.60 -15.08
C CYS A 78 -22.36 -5.07 -14.84
N THR A 79 -21.34 -5.90 -14.55
CA THR A 79 -21.51 -7.33 -14.26
C THR A 79 -20.69 -7.78 -13.06
N PRO A 80 -21.12 -8.82 -12.32
CA PRO A 80 -20.34 -9.39 -11.22
C PRO A 80 -18.96 -9.87 -11.65
N ALA A 81 -18.84 -10.44 -12.85
CA ALA A 81 -17.56 -10.87 -13.42
C ALA A 81 -16.62 -9.67 -13.67
N GLN A 82 -17.16 -8.56 -14.17
CA GLN A 82 -16.40 -7.32 -14.35
C GLN A 82 -15.95 -6.75 -12.99
N ALA A 83 -16.82 -6.76 -11.98
CA ALA A 83 -16.50 -6.31 -10.63
C ALA A 83 -15.28 -7.06 -10.07
N VAL A 84 -15.31 -8.40 -10.13
CA VAL A 84 -14.21 -9.26 -9.68
C VAL A 84 -12.92 -9.01 -10.48
N ALA A 85 -13.02 -8.84 -11.79
CA ALA A 85 -11.86 -8.55 -12.63
C ALA A 85 -11.21 -7.21 -12.26
N MET A 86 -12.00 -6.18 -11.96
CA MET A 86 -11.51 -4.88 -11.53
C MET A 86 -10.87 -4.94 -10.13
N ALA A 87 -11.53 -5.60 -9.18
CA ALA A 87 -11.01 -5.81 -7.83
C ALA A 87 -9.67 -6.56 -7.85
N LYS A 88 -9.58 -7.64 -8.65
CA LYS A 88 -8.33 -8.41 -8.79
C LYS A 88 -7.18 -7.56 -9.37
N ARG A 89 -7.47 -6.73 -10.38
CA ARG A 89 -6.45 -5.82 -10.95
C ARG A 89 -5.98 -4.80 -9.92
N ALA A 90 -6.88 -4.23 -9.14
CA ALA A 90 -6.54 -3.32 -8.06
C ALA A 90 -5.67 -4.01 -6.99
N ALA A 91 -6.03 -5.23 -6.59
CA ALA A 91 -5.27 -6.02 -5.63
C ALA A 91 -3.84 -6.33 -6.11
N ILE A 92 -3.67 -6.67 -7.39
CA ILE A 92 -2.34 -6.90 -7.98
C ILE A 92 -1.49 -5.62 -7.93
N VAL A 93 -2.07 -4.47 -8.29
CA VAL A 93 -1.36 -3.18 -8.25
C VAL A 93 -0.95 -2.82 -6.81
N ASP A 94 -1.82 -3.06 -5.84
CA ASP A 94 -1.52 -2.83 -4.43
C ASP A 94 -0.42 -3.77 -3.92
N ALA A 95 -0.42 -5.05 -4.29
CA ALA A 95 0.65 -6.00 -3.95
C ALA A 95 2.00 -5.55 -4.52
N TYR A 96 2.04 -5.09 -5.78
CA TYR A 96 3.26 -4.55 -6.39
C TYR A 96 3.76 -3.28 -5.69
N ARG A 97 2.86 -2.41 -5.23
CA ARG A 97 3.21 -1.22 -4.44
C ARG A 97 3.91 -1.64 -3.14
N GLN A 98 3.33 -2.61 -2.42
CA GLN A 98 3.90 -3.12 -1.18
C GLN A 98 5.27 -3.80 -1.40
N LEU A 99 5.42 -4.62 -2.44
CA LEU A 99 6.73 -5.21 -2.81
C LEU A 99 7.78 -4.12 -3.11
N GLY A 100 7.37 -3.07 -3.83
CA GLY A 100 8.24 -1.92 -4.10
C GLY A 100 8.68 -1.21 -2.83
N GLU A 101 7.77 -0.97 -1.90
CA GLU A 101 8.07 -0.35 -0.60
C GLU A 101 9.03 -1.19 0.23
N GLN A 102 8.80 -2.50 0.32
CA GLN A 102 9.69 -3.44 0.99
C GLN A 102 11.10 -3.39 0.39
N MET A 103 11.21 -3.43 -0.95
CA MET A 103 12.51 -3.34 -1.60
C MET A 103 13.22 -2.00 -1.38
N TYR A 104 12.50 -0.88 -1.43
CA TYR A 104 13.11 0.43 -1.13
C TYR A 104 13.58 0.53 0.33
N GLY A 105 13.01 -0.27 1.23
CA GLY A 105 13.43 -0.36 2.63
C GLY A 105 14.69 -1.18 2.88
N ILE A 106 15.19 -1.92 1.89
CA ILE A 106 16.39 -2.77 2.06
C ILE A 106 17.62 -1.89 2.26
N GLN A 107 18.32 -2.14 3.37
CA GLN A 107 19.64 -1.59 3.65
C GLN A 107 20.72 -2.53 3.12
N LEU A 108 21.72 -1.96 2.45
CA LEU A 108 22.81 -2.71 1.82
C LEU A 108 24.04 -2.70 2.73
N ASN A 109 24.33 -1.54 3.30
CA ASN A 109 25.38 -1.29 4.28
C ASN A 109 24.83 -0.30 5.33
N SER A 110 25.61 -0.01 6.39
CA SER A 110 25.22 0.98 7.42
C SER A 110 24.92 2.38 6.86
N ASN A 111 25.55 2.76 5.74
CA ASN A 111 25.41 4.08 5.14
C ASN A 111 24.59 4.08 3.84
N ASP A 112 24.44 2.92 3.19
CA ASP A 112 23.83 2.79 1.86
C ASP A 112 22.54 1.97 1.90
N SER A 113 21.47 2.53 1.35
CA SER A 113 20.18 1.86 1.17
C SER A 113 19.79 1.82 -0.30
N VAL A 114 18.93 0.87 -0.67
CA VAL A 114 18.36 0.79 -2.02
C VAL A 114 17.68 2.12 -2.40
N ARG A 115 17.00 2.75 -1.45
CA ARG A 115 16.40 4.08 -1.61
C ARG A 115 17.45 5.12 -2.04
N ASN A 116 18.59 5.21 -1.35
CA ASN A 116 19.64 6.18 -1.67
C ASN A 116 20.23 5.95 -3.07
N MET A 117 20.46 4.69 -3.45
CA MET A 117 20.99 4.35 -4.77
C MET A 117 20.05 4.71 -5.92
N VAL A 118 18.74 4.52 -5.71
CA VAL A 118 17.70 4.85 -6.69
C VAL A 118 17.57 6.37 -6.89
N LEU A 119 17.81 7.17 -5.85
CA LEU A 119 17.83 8.63 -5.95
C LEU A 119 19.06 9.14 -6.73
N GLN A 120 20.20 8.46 -6.60
CA GLN A 120 21.44 8.86 -7.26
C GLN A 120 21.53 8.38 -8.72
N ASN A 121 20.87 7.26 -9.09
CA ASN A 121 21.02 6.67 -10.41
C ASN A 121 19.69 6.11 -10.98
N SER A 122 19.21 6.70 -12.07
CA SER A 122 17.99 6.29 -12.78
C SER A 122 18.11 4.93 -13.48
N THR A 123 19.33 4.48 -13.81
CA THR A 123 19.59 3.12 -14.32
C THR A 123 19.28 2.09 -13.26
N ILE A 124 19.70 2.34 -12.01
CA ILE A 124 19.41 1.48 -10.86
C ILE A 124 17.90 1.42 -10.63
N LYS A 125 17.21 2.55 -10.69
CA LYS A 125 15.73 2.59 -10.63
C LYS A 125 15.08 1.69 -11.68
N THR A 126 15.54 1.76 -12.92
CA THR A 126 14.99 0.98 -14.04
C THR A 126 15.22 -0.52 -13.83
N ARG A 127 16.43 -0.89 -13.42
CA ARG A 127 16.80 -2.27 -13.11
C ARG A 127 16.01 -2.84 -11.93
N LEU A 128 15.85 -2.05 -10.88
CA LEU A 128 15.04 -2.41 -9.70
C LEU A 128 13.59 -2.68 -10.09
N ASN A 129 12.99 -1.81 -10.89
CA ASN A 129 11.64 -2.00 -11.41
C ASN A 129 11.51 -3.26 -12.28
N ALA A 130 12.57 -3.64 -13.00
CA ALA A 130 12.59 -4.88 -13.77
C ALA A 130 12.59 -6.12 -12.85
N LEU A 131 13.30 -6.06 -11.71
CA LEU A 131 13.28 -7.13 -10.70
C LEU A 131 11.88 -7.30 -10.07
N ILE A 132 11.22 -6.20 -9.68
CA ILE A 132 9.86 -6.24 -9.09
C ILE A 132 8.88 -6.96 -10.01
N ARG A 133 8.96 -6.70 -11.32
CA ARG A 133 8.08 -7.31 -12.32
C ARG A 133 8.22 -8.83 -12.40
N GLY A 134 9.30 -9.40 -11.86
CA GLY A 134 9.50 -10.85 -11.75
C GLY A 134 8.71 -11.51 -10.61
N ALA A 135 7.92 -10.76 -9.85
CA ALA A 135 7.09 -11.30 -8.78
C ALA A 135 6.02 -12.27 -9.31
N GLN A 136 5.76 -13.32 -8.54
CA GLN A 136 4.81 -14.37 -8.87
C GLN A 136 3.60 -14.29 -7.94
N ILE A 137 2.43 -14.68 -8.45
CA ILE A 137 1.20 -14.74 -7.65
C ILE A 137 1.13 -16.13 -7.01
N LYS A 138 1.19 -16.22 -5.68
CA LYS A 138 0.99 -17.48 -4.93
C LYS A 138 -0.49 -17.82 -4.83
N GLU A 139 -1.30 -16.84 -4.44
CA GLU A 139 -2.71 -17.06 -4.13
C GLU A 139 -3.57 -15.87 -4.55
N THR A 140 -4.83 -16.15 -4.89
CA THR A 140 -5.85 -15.13 -5.12
C THR A 140 -7.16 -15.58 -4.50
N SER A 141 -7.72 -14.74 -3.62
CA SER A 141 -9.04 -14.93 -3.04
C SER A 141 -9.91 -13.72 -3.39
N CYS A 142 -11.13 -13.95 -3.87
CA CYS A 142 -12.09 -12.90 -4.14
C CYS A 142 -13.43 -13.25 -3.50
N GLN A 143 -13.88 -12.39 -2.58
CA GLN A 143 -15.13 -12.58 -1.84
C GLN A 143 -15.87 -11.25 -1.75
N GLN A 144 -17.16 -11.26 -2.04
CA GLN A 144 -18.07 -10.12 -1.81
C GLN A 144 -17.59 -8.78 -2.42
N GLY A 145 -16.96 -8.82 -3.60
CA GLY A 145 -16.47 -7.60 -4.29
C GLY A 145 -15.10 -7.09 -3.81
N VAL A 146 -14.46 -7.80 -2.87
CA VAL A 146 -13.07 -7.57 -2.46
C VAL A 146 -12.21 -8.72 -2.95
N CYS A 147 -11.04 -8.40 -3.47
CA CYS A 147 -10.02 -9.38 -3.84
C CYS A 147 -8.75 -9.15 -3.02
N GLN A 148 -8.13 -10.24 -2.62
CA GLN A 148 -6.83 -10.31 -1.98
C GLN A 148 -5.90 -11.15 -2.87
N VAL A 149 -4.70 -10.64 -3.12
CA VAL A 149 -3.68 -11.32 -3.93
C VAL A 149 -2.40 -11.40 -3.12
N ASN A 150 -1.91 -12.62 -2.91
CA ASN A 150 -0.61 -12.87 -2.29
C ASN A 150 0.43 -13.04 -3.39
N MET A 151 1.49 -12.21 -3.35
CA MET A 151 2.59 -12.23 -4.29
C MET A 151 3.91 -12.52 -3.57
N GLU A 152 4.76 -13.28 -4.24
CA GLU A 152 6.13 -13.54 -3.82
C GLU A 152 7.14 -12.97 -4.83
N LEU A 153 8.29 -12.53 -4.35
CA LEU A 153 9.43 -12.17 -5.16
C LEU A 153 10.67 -12.82 -4.57
N ARG A 154 11.31 -13.69 -5.34
CA ARG A 154 12.52 -14.40 -4.95
C ARG A 154 13.71 -13.82 -5.72
N LEU A 155 14.71 -13.32 -4.99
CA LEU A 155 15.88 -12.65 -5.54
C LEU A 155 17.15 -13.42 -5.15
N ASP A 156 17.94 -13.86 -6.13
CA ASP A 156 19.27 -14.42 -5.88
C ASP A 156 20.28 -13.29 -5.63
N GLY A 157 20.86 -13.27 -4.43
CA GLY A 157 21.91 -12.40 -3.90
C GLY A 157 23.04 -12.10 -4.87
N ARG A 158 23.46 -13.09 -5.64
CA ARG A 158 24.54 -12.95 -6.62
C ARG A 158 24.09 -12.25 -7.89
N VAL A 159 22.81 -12.34 -8.22
CA VAL A 159 22.23 -11.74 -9.42
C VAL A 159 21.85 -10.29 -9.15
N TRP A 160 21.11 -10.03 -8.07
CA TRP A 160 20.60 -8.67 -7.84
C TRP A 160 21.70 -7.70 -7.38
N SER A 161 22.74 -8.16 -6.68
CA SER A 161 23.92 -7.33 -6.34
C SER A 161 24.65 -6.80 -7.57
N LYS A 162 24.90 -7.67 -8.56
CA LYS A 162 25.45 -7.28 -9.87
C LYS A 162 24.54 -6.29 -10.61
N VAL A 163 23.23 -6.52 -10.56
CA VAL A 163 22.24 -5.64 -11.19
C VAL A 163 22.27 -4.24 -10.57
N LEU A 164 22.46 -4.13 -9.26
CA LEU A 164 22.58 -2.85 -8.56
C LEU A 164 24.00 -2.26 -8.59
N GLY A 165 25.00 -3.00 -9.08
CA GLY A 165 26.40 -2.55 -9.13
C GLY A 165 27.06 -2.52 -7.76
N ILE A 166 26.56 -3.31 -6.82
CA ILE A 166 27.10 -3.41 -5.46
C ILE A 166 28.04 -4.61 -5.45
N SER A 167 29.30 -4.41 -5.06
CA SER A 167 30.18 -5.54 -4.71
C SER A 167 29.82 -5.98 -3.29
N LEU A 168 29.11 -7.10 -3.17
CA LEU A 168 28.97 -7.84 -1.91
C LEU A 168 30.27 -8.62 -1.61
#